data_AF-A0AAJ2EPW6-F1
#
_entry.id   AF-A0AAJ2EPW6-F1
#
_cell.length_a   1.000
_cell.length_b   1.000
_cell.length_c   1.000
_cell.angle_alpha   90.00
_cell.angle_beta   90.00
_cell.angle_gamma   90.00
#
_symmetry.space_group_name_H-M   'P 1'
#
loop_
_entity.id
_entity.type
_entity.pdbx_description
1 polymer ?
#
loop_
_entity_poly.entity_id
_entity_poly.type
_entity_poly.pdbx_seq_one_letter_code
_entity_poly.pdbx_strand_id
1 'polypeptide(L)'
;MKQARVSLLNGISGVWKPETGAGLTVISASGNDIQIAQGDTLLPAALGDVDVDNNTVNVKLFWKSGKQEVRTINLVSCEECQGPSTITITAADGSQRNYSFVRKVTQDDLNRIGALSGQATAPAPVAVQPQPSAATNRGVVDMYLGGIDMNMRSCPGSTCAAVIIVPKDSKVSVDTATMRDVTESSGNNTPWVRVTYEGAYCTSAEQDSQTGCMPTHGTDAPVTGWMNYTRLLSAPRPQQ
;
A
#
# COMPACT_ATOMS: atom_id res chain seq x y z
N MET A 1 26.16 6.79 26.01
CA MET A 1 25.05 7.26 25.16
C MET A 1 25.14 6.81 23.69
N LYS A 2 26.23 7.10 22.95
CA LYS A 2 26.31 6.75 21.50
C LYS A 2 26.14 5.26 21.19
N GLN A 3 26.75 4.36 21.98
CA GLN A 3 26.65 2.91 21.78
C GLN A 3 25.24 2.38 22.10
N ALA A 4 24.62 2.83 23.19
CA ALA A 4 23.27 2.42 23.55
C ALA A 4 22.21 2.90 22.54
N ARG A 5 22.38 4.11 22.00
CA ARG A 5 21.58 4.61 20.87
C ARG A 5 21.70 3.69 19.64
N VAL A 6 22.93 3.29 19.28
CA VAL A 6 23.17 2.37 18.15
C VAL A 6 22.53 1.00 18.41
N SER A 7 22.66 0.47 19.63
CA SER A 7 22.02 -0.79 20.00
C SER A 7 20.50 -0.73 19.89
N LEU A 8 19.85 0.35 20.33
CA LEU A 8 18.41 0.53 20.22
C LEU A 8 17.94 0.62 18.76
N LEU A 9 18.64 1.39 17.92
CA LEU A 9 18.35 1.47 16.48
C LEU A 9 18.53 0.12 15.78
N ASN A 10 19.58 -0.63 16.14
CA ASN A 10 19.79 -1.99 15.65
C ASN A 10 18.73 -2.96 16.17
N GLY A 11 18.19 -2.72 17.37
CA GLY A 11 17.14 -3.51 18.00
C GLY A 11 15.81 -3.39 17.25
N ILE A 12 15.39 -2.16 16.92
CA ILE A 12 14.17 -1.93 16.13
C ILE A 12 14.34 -2.27 14.64
N SER A 13 15.57 -2.36 14.14
CA SER A 13 15.85 -2.73 12.76
C SER A 13 15.60 -4.22 12.51
N GLY A 14 14.70 -4.52 11.59
CA GLY A 14 14.23 -5.87 11.32
C GLY A 14 13.06 -5.96 10.36
N VAL A 15 12.67 -7.19 10.07
CA VAL A 15 11.40 -7.54 9.44
C VAL A 15 10.45 -7.99 10.54
N TRP A 16 9.30 -7.35 10.58
CA TRP A 16 8.33 -7.43 11.66
C TRP A 16 6.97 -7.87 11.13
N LYS A 17 6.34 -8.84 11.79
CA LYS A 17 4.99 -9.31 11.46
C LYS A 17 4.01 -8.75 12.49
N PRO A 18 2.94 -8.05 12.08
CA PRO A 18 1.94 -7.58 13.03
C PRO A 18 1.20 -8.78 13.64
N GLU A 19 0.86 -8.69 14.93
CA GLU A 19 0.07 -9.73 15.60
C GLU A 19 -1.36 -9.80 15.03
N THR A 20 -1.90 -8.65 14.61
CA THR A 20 -3.21 -8.53 13.97
C THR A 20 -3.09 -7.91 12.59
N GLY A 21 -3.79 -8.49 11.62
CA GLY A 21 -3.72 -8.11 10.20
C GLY A 21 -2.69 -8.91 9.40
N ALA A 22 -2.43 -8.48 8.17
CA ALA A 22 -1.55 -9.15 7.23
C ALA A 22 -0.39 -8.25 6.79
N GLY A 23 0.62 -8.87 6.18
CA GLY A 23 1.79 -8.17 5.65
C GLY A 23 2.98 -8.13 6.61
N LEU A 24 4.07 -7.54 6.12
CA LEU A 24 5.33 -7.38 6.85
C LEU A 24 5.71 -5.91 6.89
N THR A 25 6.30 -5.48 8.01
CA THR A 25 6.92 -4.17 8.14
C THR A 25 8.43 -4.35 8.19
N VAL A 26 9.15 -3.71 7.28
CA VAL A 26 10.62 -3.67 7.27
C VAL A 26 11.05 -2.32 7.81
N ILE A 27 11.93 -2.33 8.81
CA ILE A 27 12.51 -1.13 9.42
C ILE A 27 14.02 -1.26 9.31
N SER A 28 14.67 -0.30 8.67
CA SER A 28 16.12 -0.15 8.62
C SER A 28 16.47 1.21 9.20
N ALA A 29 17.07 1.25 10.38
CA ALA A 29 17.46 2.48 11.07
C ALA A 29 18.95 2.46 11.38
N SER A 30 19.68 3.49 10.96
CA SER A 30 21.12 3.61 11.22
C SER A 30 21.55 5.06 11.24
N GLY A 31 22.46 5.42 12.15
CA GLY A 31 22.92 6.81 12.26
C GLY A 31 21.76 7.76 12.51
N ASN A 32 21.49 8.66 11.57
CA ASN A 32 20.37 9.61 11.60
C ASN A 32 19.26 9.28 10.59
N ASP A 33 19.38 8.15 9.91
CA ASP A 33 18.49 7.75 8.83
C ASP A 33 17.59 6.60 9.26
N ILE A 34 16.40 6.58 8.67
CA ILE A 34 15.46 5.47 8.81
C ILE A 34 14.70 5.26 7.50
N GLN A 35 14.52 4.00 7.13
CA GLN A 35 13.67 3.57 6.05
C GLN A 35 12.65 2.58 6.59
N ILE A 36 11.38 2.80 6.24
CA ILE A 36 10.28 1.94 6.67
C ILE A 36 9.49 1.55 5.44
N ALA A 37 9.28 0.25 5.24
CA ALA A 37 8.38 -0.27 4.23
C ALA A 37 7.33 -1.18 4.86
N GLN A 38 6.09 -1.09 4.38
CA GLN A 38 5.00 -1.98 4.75
C GLN A 38 4.51 -2.70 3.49
N GLY A 39 4.74 -4.01 3.43
CA GLY A 39 4.63 -4.77 2.18
C GLY A 39 5.53 -4.15 1.10
N ASP A 40 4.91 -3.72 0.00
CA ASP A 40 5.59 -3.05 -1.12
C ASP A 40 5.41 -1.52 -1.11
N THR A 41 5.02 -0.95 0.04
CA THR A 41 4.86 0.50 0.21
C THR A 41 5.99 1.07 1.04
N LEU A 42 6.80 1.95 0.44
CA LEU A 42 7.75 2.77 1.18
C LEU A 42 7.02 3.89 1.92
N LEU A 43 7.25 4.00 3.23
CA LEU A 43 6.76 5.12 4.03
C LEU A 43 7.81 6.23 4.04
N PRO A 44 7.46 7.47 3.67
CA PRO A 44 8.39 8.60 3.78
C PRO A 44 8.59 8.91 5.25
N ALA A 45 9.72 8.53 5.81
CA ALA A 45 10.02 8.62 7.23
C ALA A 45 11.31 9.38 7.47
N ALA A 46 11.37 10.15 8.55
CA ALA A 46 12.60 10.64 9.13
C ALA A 46 12.73 10.15 10.57
N LEU A 47 13.97 9.94 11.00
CA LEU A 47 14.26 9.59 12.38
C LEU A 47 14.01 10.81 13.27
N GLY A 48 13.26 10.62 14.34
CA GLY A 48 13.07 11.61 15.40
C GLY A 48 13.95 11.29 16.60
N ASP A 49 13.43 11.59 17.79
CA ASP A 49 14.15 11.37 19.03
C ASP A 49 14.36 9.88 19.32
N VAL A 50 15.56 9.55 19.80
CA VAL A 50 15.92 8.20 20.26
C VAL A 50 16.12 8.28 21.77
N ASP A 51 15.13 7.80 22.51
CA ASP A 51 15.13 7.78 23.96
C ASP A 51 15.51 6.39 24.45
N VAL A 52 16.79 6.27 24.80
CA VAL A 52 17.40 5.03 25.27
C VAL A 52 16.87 4.64 26.64
N ASP A 53 16.56 5.62 27.50
CA ASP A 53 16.13 5.36 28.88
C ASP A 53 14.73 4.75 28.90
N ASN A 54 13.88 5.10 27.92
CA ASN A 54 12.54 4.55 27.76
C ASN A 54 12.41 3.48 26.66
N ASN A 55 13.52 3.03 26.05
CA ASN A 55 13.53 2.09 24.91
C ASN A 55 12.58 2.50 23.76
N THR A 56 12.51 3.80 23.45
CA THR A 56 11.65 4.31 22.38
C THR A 56 12.42 5.02 21.29
N VAL A 57 11.92 4.88 20.06
CA VAL A 57 12.37 5.60 18.88
C VAL A 57 11.17 6.29 18.26
N ASN A 58 11.21 7.62 18.21
CA ASN A 58 10.22 8.39 17.51
C ASN A 58 10.59 8.48 16.04
N VAL A 59 9.60 8.33 15.17
CA VAL A 59 9.74 8.46 13.73
C VAL A 59 8.70 9.43 13.23
N LYS A 60 9.10 10.30 12.31
CA LYS A 60 8.21 11.25 11.68
C LYS A 60 7.84 10.74 10.30
N LEU A 61 6.56 10.48 10.08
CA LEU A 61 6.01 10.11 8.79
C LEU A 61 5.53 11.37 8.06
N PHE A 62 5.93 11.49 6.80
CA PHE A 62 5.49 12.55 5.90
C PHE A 62 4.53 11.95 4.90
N TRP A 63 3.25 12.18 5.10
CA TRP A 63 2.24 11.69 4.19
C TRP A 63 2.22 12.56 2.94
N LYS A 64 1.90 11.96 1.78
CA LYS A 64 1.75 12.70 0.52
C LYS A 64 0.65 13.78 0.58
N SER A 65 -0.27 13.66 1.54
CA SER A 65 -1.27 14.70 1.85
C SER A 65 -0.70 15.98 2.47
N GLY A 66 0.60 16.01 2.78
CA GLY A 66 1.24 17.09 3.53
C GLY A 66 1.07 16.96 5.04
N LYS A 67 0.22 16.04 5.52
CA LYS A 67 0.10 15.72 6.95
C LYS A 67 1.40 15.10 7.44
N GLN A 68 1.83 15.51 8.64
CA GLN A 68 2.94 14.90 9.34
C GLN A 68 2.41 14.17 10.57
N GLU A 69 2.99 13.00 10.84
CA GLU A 69 2.61 12.17 11.97
C GLU A 69 3.86 11.73 12.71
N VAL A 70 3.82 11.72 14.04
CA VAL A 70 4.85 11.08 14.84
C VAL A 70 4.33 9.71 15.25
N ARG A 71 5.15 8.68 15.04
CA ARG A 71 4.93 7.36 15.61
C ARG A 71 6.05 7.04 16.58
N THR A 72 5.71 6.36 17.66
CA THR A 72 6.67 5.90 18.65
C THR A 72 6.82 4.39 18.54
N ILE A 73 8.04 3.94 18.29
CA ILE A 73 8.40 2.52 18.26
C ILE A 73 9.04 2.20 19.60
N ASN A 74 8.38 1.38 20.40
CA ASN A 74 8.93 0.86 21.64
C ASN A 74 9.49 -0.56 21.39
N LEU A 75 10.75 -0.78 21.72
CA LEU A 75 11.36 -2.10 21.67
C LEU A 75 11.09 -2.83 22.98
N VAL A 76 10.32 -3.90 22.90
CA VAL A 76 10.05 -4.78 24.04
C VAL A 76 10.89 -6.04 23.85
N SER A 77 12.09 -6.00 24.41
CA SER A 77 12.89 -7.21 24.66
C SER A 77 12.44 -7.82 25.99
N CYS A 78 11.98 -9.07 26.01
CA CYS A 78 11.97 -9.81 27.26
C CYS A 78 13.37 -10.43 27.42
N GLU A 79 14.25 -9.83 28.22
CA GLU A 79 15.56 -10.44 28.54
C GLU A 79 15.39 -11.69 29.44
N GLU A 80 14.28 -11.82 30.16
CA GLU A 80 13.97 -12.93 31.08
C GLU A 80 13.24 -14.11 30.42
N CYS A 81 12.55 -13.85 29.31
CA CYS A 81 11.83 -14.84 28.53
C CYS A 81 12.66 -15.10 27.29
N GLN A 82 13.09 -16.34 27.02
CA GLN A 82 13.77 -16.72 25.78
C GLN A 82 12.86 -16.63 24.52
N GLY A 83 12.00 -15.60 24.43
CA GLY A 83 11.05 -15.36 23.35
C GLY A 83 11.58 -14.38 22.30
N PRO A 84 10.98 -14.36 21.11
CA PRO A 84 11.36 -13.42 20.05
C PRO A 84 11.10 -11.98 20.51
N SER A 85 12.00 -11.05 20.16
CA SER A 85 11.79 -9.62 20.44
C SER A 85 10.48 -9.14 19.81
N THR A 86 9.80 -8.20 20.48
CA THR A 86 8.61 -7.55 19.94
C THR A 86 8.83 -6.05 19.85
N ILE A 87 8.10 -5.39 18.95
CA ILE A 87 7.97 -3.94 18.97
C ILE A 87 6.51 -3.57 19.09
N THR A 88 6.24 -2.49 19.81
CA THR A 88 4.95 -1.82 19.81
C THR A 88 5.08 -0.52 19.06
N ILE A 89 4.24 -0.30 18.05
CA ILE A 89 4.17 0.98 17.34
C ILE A 89 2.91 1.70 17.79
N THR A 90 3.09 2.87 18.39
CA THR A 90 2.00 3.79 18.78
C THR A 90 1.86 4.86 17.71
N ALA A 91 0.67 5.01 17.13
CA ALA A 91 0.34 6.05 16.17
C ALA A 91 -0.05 7.36 16.88
N ALA A 92 -0.15 8.46 16.14
CA ALA A 92 -0.44 9.78 16.72
C ALA A 92 -1.84 9.91 17.35
N ASP A 93 -2.76 9.01 17.04
CA ASP A 93 -4.08 8.91 17.67
C ASP A 93 -4.09 8.08 18.96
N GLY A 94 -2.92 7.59 19.39
CA GLY A 94 -2.75 6.73 20.55
C GLY A 94 -3.05 5.25 20.29
N SER A 95 -3.46 4.88 19.07
CA SER A 95 -3.66 3.47 18.73
C SER A 95 -2.32 2.73 18.73
N GLN A 96 -2.32 1.49 19.22
CA GLN A 96 -1.14 0.66 19.34
C GLN A 96 -1.27 -0.60 18.50
N ARG A 97 -0.14 -1.03 17.93
CA ARG A 97 -0.03 -2.33 17.27
C ARG A 97 1.27 -3.02 17.66
N ASN A 98 1.15 -4.29 18.02
CA ASN A 98 2.27 -5.17 18.36
C ASN A 98 2.78 -5.89 17.12
N TYR A 99 4.08 -6.10 17.09
CA TYR A 99 4.75 -6.86 16.04
C TYR A 99 5.74 -7.84 16.63
N SER A 100 5.75 -9.04 16.06
CA SER A 100 6.74 -10.09 16.34
C SER A 100 7.92 -9.98 15.38
N PHE A 101 9.12 -10.18 15.91
CA PHE A 101 10.33 -10.23 15.10
C PHE A 101 10.34 -11.47 14.20
N VAL A 102 10.59 -11.27 12.91
CA VAL A 102 10.73 -12.37 11.94
C VAL A 102 12.21 -12.66 11.69
N ARG A 103 12.96 -11.63 11.29
CA ARG A 103 14.41 -11.73 10.98
C ARG A 103 15.04 -10.35 10.86
N LYS A 104 16.38 -10.30 10.81
CA LYS A 104 17.12 -9.07 10.45
C LYS A 104 16.91 -8.72 8.97
N VAL A 105 17.04 -7.42 8.68
CA VAL A 105 17.02 -6.86 7.31
C VAL A 105 18.22 -7.42 6.54
N THR A 106 18.00 -7.92 5.34
CA THR A 106 19.07 -8.39 4.44
C THR A 106 19.37 -7.36 3.36
N GLN A 107 20.44 -7.56 2.60
CA GLN A 107 20.74 -6.73 1.43
C GLN A 107 19.60 -6.75 0.40
N ASP A 108 18.90 -7.87 0.23
CA ASP A 108 17.75 -7.97 -0.68
C ASP A 108 16.58 -7.06 -0.24
N ASP A 109 16.34 -6.94 1.07
CA ASP A 109 15.33 -6.00 1.57
C ASP A 109 15.73 -4.56 1.29
N LEU A 110 17.01 -4.21 1.50
CA LEU A 110 17.53 -2.87 1.20
C LEU A 110 17.46 -2.57 -0.30
N ASN A 111 17.76 -3.53 -1.16
CA ASN A 111 17.65 -3.40 -2.61
C ASN A 111 16.19 -3.18 -3.03
N ARG A 112 15.25 -3.94 -2.43
CA ARG A 112 13.80 -3.79 -2.66
C ARG A 112 13.31 -2.41 -2.21
N ILE A 113 13.68 -1.98 -1.00
CA ILE A 113 13.36 -0.63 -0.49
C ILE A 113 13.95 0.44 -1.41
N GLY A 114 15.19 0.26 -1.85
CA GLY A 114 15.88 1.11 -2.82
C GLY A 114 15.14 1.23 -4.15
N ALA A 115 14.65 0.12 -4.70
CA ALA A 115 13.84 0.10 -5.91
C ALA A 115 12.49 0.83 -5.75
N LEU A 116 11.86 0.72 -4.57
CA LEU A 116 10.64 1.47 -4.24
C LEU A 116 10.91 3.00 -4.18
N SER A 117 12.09 3.42 -3.70
CA SER A 117 12.52 4.82 -3.77
C SER A 117 12.93 5.27 -5.19
N GLY A 118 13.47 4.38 -6.03
CA GLY A 118 13.86 4.67 -7.42
C GLY A 118 12.68 4.95 -8.36
N GLN A 119 11.49 4.42 -8.05
CA GLN A 119 10.24 4.81 -8.71
C GLN A 119 9.80 6.26 -8.39
N ALA A 120 10.48 6.97 -7.47
CA ALA A 120 10.20 8.36 -7.13
C ALA A 120 10.98 9.38 -7.98
N THR A 121 11.95 9.00 -8.82
CA THR A 121 12.63 9.95 -9.72
C THR A 121 13.14 9.31 -11.01
N ALA A 122 12.38 9.49 -12.08
CA ALA A 122 12.91 9.78 -13.42
C ALA A 122 11.86 10.63 -14.18
N PRO A 123 12.08 11.95 -14.34
CA PRO A 123 11.30 12.73 -15.29
C PRO A 123 11.88 12.47 -16.67
N ALA A 124 11.24 11.60 -17.45
CA ALA A 124 11.28 11.76 -18.91
C ALA A 124 10.43 13.00 -19.25
N PRO A 125 10.81 13.85 -20.22
CA PRO A 125 9.97 14.96 -20.65
C PRO A 125 8.76 14.38 -21.38
N VAL A 126 7.71 14.05 -20.63
CA VAL A 126 6.41 13.75 -21.21
C VAL A 126 5.79 15.09 -21.50
N ALA A 127 5.57 15.36 -22.79
CA ALA A 127 4.81 16.49 -23.26
C ALA A 127 3.55 16.63 -22.39
N VAL A 128 3.29 17.86 -21.94
CA VAL A 128 2.12 18.24 -21.15
C VAL A 128 0.86 17.82 -21.93
N GLN A 129 0.36 16.62 -21.68
CA GLN A 129 -1.02 16.32 -21.97
C GLN A 129 -1.85 16.94 -20.85
N PRO A 130 -2.87 17.75 -21.18
CA PRO A 130 -3.68 18.40 -20.18
C PRO A 130 -4.30 17.33 -19.28
N GLN A 131 -3.88 17.32 -18.02
CA GLN A 131 -4.60 16.68 -16.94
C GLN A 131 -6.00 17.32 -16.95
N PRO A 132 -7.10 16.57 -17.16
CA PRO A 132 -8.41 17.13 -16.98
C PRO A 132 -8.52 17.53 -15.51
N SER A 133 -8.54 18.83 -15.28
CA SER A 133 -8.92 19.43 -14.02
C SER A 133 -10.15 18.71 -13.49
N ALA A 134 -10.13 18.35 -12.21
CA ALA A 134 -11.31 17.86 -11.52
C ALA A 134 -12.39 18.97 -11.53
N ALA A 135 -13.22 18.97 -12.59
CA ALA A 135 -14.57 19.53 -12.70
C ALA A 135 -14.93 19.68 -14.19
N THR A 136 -15.62 18.70 -14.81
CA THR A 136 -16.70 18.97 -15.80
C THR A 136 -17.52 17.77 -16.29
N ASN A 137 -17.13 16.50 -16.11
CA ASN A 137 -18.00 15.37 -16.53
C ASN A 137 -18.59 14.64 -15.32
N ARG A 138 -19.75 15.10 -14.83
CA ARG A 138 -20.63 14.28 -13.98
C ARG A 138 -21.44 13.38 -14.93
N GLY A 139 -21.02 12.12 -15.11
CA GLY A 139 -21.73 11.17 -15.97
C GLY A 139 -21.03 9.82 -16.07
N VAL A 140 -21.73 8.84 -16.63
CA VAL A 140 -21.17 7.52 -16.95
C VAL A 140 -20.25 7.65 -18.16
N VAL A 141 -18.99 7.24 -18.02
CA VAL A 141 -17.98 7.27 -19.08
C VAL A 141 -17.33 5.90 -19.24
N ASP A 142 -17.01 5.50 -20.46
CA ASP A 142 -16.26 4.27 -20.70
C ASP A 142 -14.77 4.49 -20.36
N MET A 143 -14.19 3.55 -19.60
CA MET A 143 -12.77 3.50 -19.26
C MET A 143 -12.25 2.06 -19.40
N TYR A 144 -10.93 1.88 -19.29
CA TYR A 144 -10.26 0.61 -19.55
C TYR A 144 -9.29 0.23 -18.43
N LEU A 145 -9.15 -1.06 -18.14
CA LEU A 145 -8.15 -1.52 -17.17
C LEU A 145 -6.73 -1.46 -17.76
N GLY A 146 -5.75 -1.00 -16.99
CA GLY A 146 -4.36 -0.91 -17.43
C GLY A 146 -3.53 -2.13 -17.12
N GLY A 147 -3.53 -3.16 -17.99
CA GLY A 147 -2.53 -4.24 -17.99
C GLY A 147 -2.40 -5.16 -16.80
N ILE A 148 -3.29 -4.97 -15.84
CA ILE A 148 -3.43 -5.79 -14.65
C ILE A 148 -4.87 -6.24 -14.57
N ASP A 149 -5.08 -7.46 -14.12
CA ASP A 149 -6.40 -7.93 -13.74
C ASP A 149 -6.80 -7.24 -12.45
N MET A 150 -8.09 -6.94 -12.31
CA MET A 150 -8.55 -6.08 -11.22
C MET A 150 -9.77 -6.62 -10.53
N ASN A 151 -9.70 -6.65 -9.19
CA ASN A 151 -10.83 -6.96 -8.33
C ASN A 151 -11.89 -5.85 -8.44
N MET A 152 -13.09 -6.21 -8.89
CA MET A 152 -14.30 -5.42 -8.66
C MET A 152 -14.86 -5.82 -7.29
N ARG A 153 -15.15 -4.85 -6.42
CA ARG A 153 -15.54 -5.10 -5.02
C ARG A 153 -16.96 -4.66 -4.70
N SER A 154 -17.53 -5.23 -3.64
CA SER A 154 -18.93 -4.98 -3.24
C SER A 154 -19.13 -3.59 -2.61
N CYS A 155 -18.09 -3.00 -2.04
CA CYS A 155 -18.06 -1.65 -1.50
C CYS A 155 -16.72 -0.96 -1.85
N PRO A 156 -16.62 0.38 -1.75
CA PRO A 156 -15.38 1.07 -2.04
C PRO A 156 -14.35 0.76 -0.94
N GLY A 157 -13.16 0.31 -1.35
CA GLY A 157 -12.08 -0.07 -0.44
C GLY A 157 -11.58 -1.50 -0.66
N SER A 158 -10.31 -1.74 -0.38
CA SER A 158 -9.69 -3.07 -0.51
C SER A 158 -10.13 -4.09 0.55
N THR A 159 -10.78 -3.63 1.63
CA THR A 159 -11.34 -4.49 2.69
C THR A 159 -12.64 -5.18 2.28
N CYS A 160 -13.33 -4.64 1.28
CA CYS A 160 -14.57 -5.19 0.75
C CYS A 160 -14.31 -6.46 -0.06
N ALA A 161 -15.18 -7.46 0.01
CA ALA A 161 -15.02 -8.69 -0.77
C ALA A 161 -14.96 -8.40 -2.28
N ALA A 162 -14.10 -9.12 -3.00
CA ALA A 162 -14.11 -9.13 -4.46
C ALA A 162 -15.38 -9.87 -4.92
N VAL A 163 -16.11 -9.25 -5.86
CA VAL A 163 -17.31 -9.80 -6.49
C VAL A 163 -16.89 -10.62 -7.71
N ILE A 164 -16.04 -10.05 -8.55
CA ILE A 164 -15.38 -10.72 -9.68
C ILE A 164 -13.99 -10.09 -9.91
N ILE A 165 -13.15 -10.79 -10.68
CA ILE A 165 -11.91 -10.26 -11.23
C ILE A 165 -12.14 -9.94 -12.70
N VAL A 166 -11.98 -8.67 -13.03
CA VAL A 166 -12.09 -8.17 -14.40
C VAL A 166 -10.72 -8.30 -15.08
N PRO A 167 -10.63 -8.93 -16.26
CA PRO A 167 -9.37 -9.13 -16.95
C PRO A 167 -8.73 -7.82 -17.35
N LYS A 168 -7.40 -7.78 -17.41
CA LYS A 168 -6.64 -6.65 -17.94
C LYS A 168 -7.15 -6.20 -19.30
N ASP A 169 -7.04 -4.90 -19.57
CA ASP A 169 -7.43 -4.25 -20.83
C ASP A 169 -8.94 -4.28 -21.16
N SER A 170 -9.76 -4.82 -20.25
CA SER A 170 -11.23 -4.80 -20.40
C SER A 170 -11.80 -3.40 -20.30
N LYS A 171 -12.90 -3.16 -21.03
CA LYS A 171 -13.70 -1.94 -20.94
C LYS A 171 -14.67 -2.01 -19.77
N VAL A 172 -14.81 -0.93 -19.02
CA VAL A 172 -15.78 -0.74 -17.93
C VAL A 172 -16.51 0.59 -18.09
N SER A 173 -17.79 0.64 -17.74
CA SER A 173 -18.54 1.90 -17.68
C SER A 173 -18.48 2.47 -16.26
N VAL A 174 -17.93 3.67 -16.13
CA VAL A 174 -17.54 4.30 -14.86
C VAL A 174 -18.48 5.45 -14.55
N ASP A 175 -19.14 5.41 -13.39
CA ASP A 175 -19.95 6.53 -12.90
C ASP A 175 -19.09 7.48 -12.04
N THR A 176 -18.50 8.49 -12.67
CA THR A 176 -17.59 9.44 -12.01
C THR A 176 -18.27 10.27 -10.91
N ALA A 177 -19.60 10.39 -10.92
CA ALA A 177 -20.33 11.08 -9.87
C ALA A 177 -20.32 10.32 -8.53
N THR A 178 -19.98 9.03 -8.56
CA THR A 178 -19.91 8.17 -7.37
C THR A 178 -18.54 8.11 -6.74
N MET A 179 -17.54 8.82 -7.29
CA MET A 179 -16.17 8.76 -6.82
C MET A 179 -16.06 9.12 -5.34
N ARG A 180 -15.38 8.26 -4.58
CA ARG A 180 -15.16 8.40 -3.14
C ARG A 180 -13.74 8.03 -2.81
N ASP A 181 -13.05 8.91 -2.12
CA ASP A 181 -11.76 8.57 -1.52
C ASP A 181 -11.99 7.69 -0.31
N VAL A 182 -11.45 6.47 -0.35
CA VAL A 182 -11.44 5.55 0.79
C VAL A 182 -10.03 5.45 1.31
N THR A 183 -9.90 5.68 2.61
CA THR A 183 -8.66 5.38 3.33
C THR A 183 -8.52 3.87 3.39
N GLU A 184 -7.57 3.37 2.60
CA GLU A 184 -7.29 1.94 2.54
C GLU A 184 -6.65 1.43 3.82
N SER A 185 -6.58 0.10 3.96
CA SER A 185 -5.76 -0.54 4.99
C SER A 185 -4.28 -0.10 4.93
N SER A 186 -3.84 0.44 3.78
CA SER A 186 -2.52 1.05 3.57
C SER A 186 -2.42 2.52 4.04
N GLY A 187 -3.50 3.11 4.54
CA GLY A 187 -3.58 4.53 4.94
C GLY A 187 -3.67 5.51 3.76
N ASN A 188 -3.51 5.05 2.52
CA ASN A 188 -3.68 5.87 1.34
C ASN A 188 -5.16 6.12 1.06
N ASN A 189 -5.51 7.38 0.85
CA ASN A 189 -6.78 7.72 0.23
C ASN A 189 -6.70 7.30 -1.24
N THR A 190 -7.46 6.27 -1.54
CA THR A 190 -7.59 5.74 -2.89
C THR A 190 -8.95 6.16 -3.42
N PRO A 191 -9.03 6.84 -4.57
CA PRO A 191 -10.32 7.12 -5.17
C PRO A 191 -10.91 5.81 -5.68
N TRP A 192 -12.05 5.43 -5.14
CA TRP A 192 -12.88 4.34 -5.63
C TRP A 192 -14.06 4.92 -6.39
N VAL A 193 -14.42 4.24 -7.46
CA VAL A 193 -15.55 4.63 -8.31
C VAL A 193 -16.44 3.43 -8.54
N ARG A 194 -17.75 3.67 -8.69
CA ARG A 194 -18.68 2.64 -9.10
C ARG A 194 -18.52 2.39 -10.58
N VAL A 195 -18.40 1.12 -10.94
CA VAL A 195 -18.24 0.65 -12.31
C VAL A 195 -19.29 -0.40 -12.63
N THR A 196 -19.68 -0.46 -13.90
CA THR A 196 -20.49 -1.53 -14.49
C THR A 196 -19.65 -2.25 -15.52
N TYR A 197 -19.65 -3.58 -15.46
CA TYR A 197 -18.88 -4.44 -16.34
C TYR A 197 -19.76 -5.53 -16.97
N GLU A 198 -19.55 -5.78 -18.25
CA GLU A 198 -20.14 -6.87 -19.00
C GLU A 198 -19.05 -7.52 -19.84
N GLY A 199 -18.87 -8.83 -19.69
CA GLY A 199 -17.83 -9.58 -20.39
C GLY A 199 -17.33 -10.80 -19.62
N ALA A 200 -16.20 -11.33 -20.07
CA ALA A 200 -15.58 -12.49 -19.44
C ALA A 200 -14.91 -12.09 -18.12
N TYR A 201 -14.94 -12.96 -17.11
CA TYR A 201 -14.35 -12.68 -15.80
C TYR A 201 -13.73 -13.92 -15.15
N CYS A 202 -12.93 -13.70 -14.11
CA CYS A 202 -12.44 -14.76 -13.22
C CYS A 202 -13.02 -14.62 -11.81
N THR A 203 -13.16 -15.76 -11.14
CA THR A 203 -13.33 -15.84 -9.69
C THR A 203 -11.96 -15.78 -9.00
N SER A 204 -11.96 -15.55 -7.68
CA SER A 204 -10.71 -15.54 -6.90
C SER A 204 -9.94 -16.86 -6.93
N ALA A 205 -10.61 -17.98 -7.22
CA ALA A 205 -9.98 -19.30 -7.34
C ALA A 205 -9.23 -19.48 -8.68
N GLU A 206 -9.54 -18.67 -9.69
CA GLU A 206 -8.98 -18.78 -11.04
C GLU A 206 -7.86 -17.75 -11.30
N GLN A 207 -7.50 -16.97 -10.29
CA GLN A 207 -6.41 -16.01 -10.38
C GLN A 207 -5.07 -16.73 -10.21
N ASP A 208 -4.37 -16.96 -11.31
CA ASP A 208 -3.01 -17.48 -11.29
C ASP A 208 -1.98 -16.35 -11.12
N SER A 209 -0.97 -16.60 -10.29
CA SER A 209 0.07 -15.60 -9.99
C SER A 209 1.10 -15.39 -11.11
N GLN A 210 1.15 -16.27 -12.11
CA GLN A 210 2.08 -16.21 -13.24
C GLN A 210 1.39 -15.81 -14.55
N THR A 211 0.18 -16.31 -14.81
CA THR A 211 -0.55 -16.06 -16.07
C THR A 211 -1.64 -15.02 -15.94
N GLY A 212 -2.05 -14.67 -14.72
CA GLY A 212 -3.14 -13.73 -14.45
C GLY A 212 -4.51 -14.40 -14.57
N CYS A 213 -5.54 -13.60 -14.84
CA CYS A 213 -6.90 -14.08 -15.04
C CYS A 213 -7.02 -14.75 -16.43
N MET A 214 -7.36 -16.05 -16.44
CA MET A 214 -7.80 -16.78 -17.62
C MET A 214 -9.32 -17.03 -17.51
N PRO A 215 -10.16 -16.17 -18.12
CA PRO A 215 -11.60 -16.19 -17.87
C PRO A 215 -12.25 -17.49 -18.35
N THR A 216 -12.95 -18.18 -17.45
CA THR A 216 -13.83 -19.32 -17.83
C THR A 216 -15.32 -18.98 -17.69
N HIS A 217 -15.63 -17.80 -17.15
CA HIS A 217 -16.99 -17.32 -16.92
C HIS A 217 -17.30 -16.08 -17.77
N GLY A 218 -18.58 -15.90 -18.09
CA GLY A 218 -19.13 -14.69 -18.69
C GLY A 218 -20.25 -14.12 -17.83
N THR A 219 -20.42 -12.81 -17.84
CA THR A 219 -21.55 -12.17 -17.15
C THR A 219 -22.85 -12.42 -17.93
N ASP A 220 -23.86 -13.04 -17.30
CA ASP A 220 -25.21 -13.19 -17.90
C ASP A 220 -26.01 -11.86 -17.91
N ALA A 221 -25.58 -10.89 -17.09
CA ALA A 221 -26.09 -9.53 -17.03
C ALA A 221 -24.99 -8.58 -16.52
N PRO A 222 -25.06 -7.26 -16.79
CA PRO A 222 -24.05 -6.32 -16.32
C PRO A 222 -23.85 -6.36 -14.80
N VAL A 223 -22.61 -6.54 -14.36
CA VAL A 223 -22.26 -6.61 -12.94
C VAL A 223 -21.75 -5.24 -12.50
N THR A 224 -22.27 -4.74 -11.38
CA THR A 224 -21.88 -3.47 -10.81
C THR A 224 -21.07 -3.66 -9.53
N GLY A 225 -20.02 -2.87 -9.35
CA GLY A 225 -19.22 -2.85 -8.13
C GLY A 225 -18.29 -1.66 -8.07
N TRP A 226 -17.27 -1.74 -7.23
CA TRP A 226 -16.32 -0.67 -6.98
C TRP A 226 -14.93 -1.05 -7.44
N MET A 227 -14.25 -0.11 -8.07
CA MET A 227 -12.85 -0.26 -8.50
C MET A 227 -12.04 0.97 -8.10
N ASN A 228 -10.75 0.75 -7.83
CA ASN A 228 -9.78 1.82 -7.68
C ASN A 228 -9.62 2.61 -8.99
N TYR A 229 -10.11 3.84 -8.99
CA TYR A 229 -10.14 4.73 -10.16
C TYR A 229 -8.76 5.00 -10.75
N THR A 230 -7.69 4.99 -9.93
CA THR A 230 -6.32 5.23 -10.39
C THR A 230 -5.77 4.14 -11.32
N ARG A 231 -6.45 2.99 -11.39
CA ARG A 231 -6.09 1.86 -12.26
C ARG A 231 -6.86 1.85 -13.58
N LEU A 232 -7.77 2.80 -13.77
CA LEU A 232 -8.59 2.94 -14.97
C LEU A 232 -7.97 3.98 -15.90
N LEU A 233 -8.02 3.69 -17.20
CA LEU A 233 -7.48 4.52 -18.27
C LEU A 233 -8.64 5.08 -19.09
N SER A 234 -8.52 6.32 -19.55
CA SER A 234 -9.51 6.96 -20.44
C SER A 234 -9.49 6.39 -21.87
N ALA A 235 -8.48 5.59 -22.21
CA ALA A 235 -8.34 4.93 -23.50
C ALA A 235 -7.72 3.53 -23.33
N PRO A 236 -7.94 2.60 -24.28
CA PRO A 236 -7.28 1.30 -24.27
C PRO A 236 -5.76 1.46 -24.35
N ARG A 237 -5.00 0.53 -23.75
CA ARG A 237 -3.56 0.50 -23.97
C ARG A 237 -3.26 0.10 -25.42
N PRO A 238 -2.22 0.68 -26.04
CA PRO A 238 -1.69 0.17 -27.30
C PRO A 238 -1.30 -1.30 -27.11
N GLN A 239 -1.78 -2.17 -28.00
CA GLN A 239 -1.39 -3.58 -27.99
C GLN A 239 0.12 -3.66 -28.31
N GLN A 240 0.88 -4.29 -27.42
CA GLN A 240 2.29 -4.65 -27.61
C GLN A 240 2.39 -6.10 -28.05
#